data_AF-R4K6J5-F1
#
_entry.id   AF-R4K6J5-F1
#
_cell.length_a   1.000
_cell.length_b   1.000
_cell.length_c   1.000
_cell.angle_alpha   90.00
_cell.angle_beta   90.00
_cell.angle_gamma   90.00
#
_symmetry.space_group_name_H-M   'P 1'
#
loop_
_entity.id
_entity.type
_entity.pdbx_description
1 polymer ?
#
loop_
_entity_poly.entity_id
_entity_poly.type
_entity_poly.pdbx_seq_one_letter_code
_entity_poly.pdbx_strand_id
1 'polypeptide(L)'
;MADLKKILGEELYNQVTEKLGENKIDVVSDGSYIPKNKFDEINTQNETYKTQVGTLNGQLKDFEKAAKGNEDLLAQIETMKTDNEALNGKIKDITLDSAIKLGLVNNNAKYADLLTGKIDKSKLQLGDNGSVIGLDEQIKGLQEGYKDLFQSTVNPSPGANPAGGGDPVKTDFRNASKEDYQKEMGKYGIHRFF
;
A
#
# COMPACT_ATOMS: atom_id res chain seq x y z
N MET A 1 -43.60 -64.85 22.66
CA MET A 1 -43.38 -66.30 22.66
C MET A 1 -44.73 -66.99 22.66
N ALA A 2 -45.28 -67.31 21.49
CA ALA A 2 -46.41 -68.23 21.42
C ALA A 2 -45.87 -69.62 21.78
N ASP A 3 -46.45 -70.29 22.78
CA ASP A 3 -45.91 -71.53 23.36
C ASP A 3 -45.53 -72.55 22.28
N LEU A 4 -44.23 -72.84 22.19
CA LEU A 4 -43.65 -73.80 21.23
C LEU A 4 -44.34 -75.18 21.34
N LYS A 5 -44.74 -75.56 22.57
CA LYS A 5 -45.52 -76.79 22.85
C LYS A 5 -46.89 -76.80 22.15
N LYS A 6 -47.53 -75.63 21.96
CA LYS A 6 -48.81 -75.50 21.26
C LYS A 6 -48.66 -75.65 19.74
N ILE A 7 -47.53 -75.21 19.18
CA ILE A 7 -47.24 -75.29 17.74
C ILE A 7 -46.80 -76.71 17.34
N LEU A 8 -45.92 -77.31 18.13
CA LEU A 8 -45.34 -78.62 17.81
C LEU A 8 -46.18 -79.81 18.32
N GLY A 9 -47.07 -79.57 19.28
CA GLY A 9 -47.74 -80.64 20.02
C GLY A 9 -46.83 -81.26 21.09
N GLU A 10 -47.43 -81.96 22.06
CA GLU A 10 -46.74 -82.44 23.27
C GLU A 10 -45.65 -83.48 22.99
N GLU A 11 -45.91 -84.41 22.07
CA GLU A 11 -44.96 -85.48 21.73
C GLU A 11 -43.71 -84.95 21.00
N LEU A 12 -43.91 -84.10 20.00
CA LEU A 12 -42.82 -83.53 19.21
C LEU A 12 -42.02 -82.50 20.02
N TYR A 13 -42.70 -81.72 20.87
CA TYR A 13 -42.05 -80.79 21.79
C TYR A 13 -41.06 -81.52 22.71
N ASN A 14 -41.48 -82.62 23.35
CA ASN A 14 -40.64 -83.37 24.28
C ASN A 14 -39.38 -83.92 23.60
N GLN A 15 -39.51 -84.53 22.42
CA GLN A 15 -38.37 -85.06 21.66
C GLN A 15 -37.37 -83.95 21.24
N VAL A 16 -37.90 -82.79 20.86
CA VAL A 16 -37.09 -81.63 20.47
C VAL A 16 -36.34 -81.10 21.69
N THR A 17 -37.01 -80.87 22.83
CA THR A 17 -36.35 -80.39 24.06
C THR A 17 -35.30 -81.34 24.61
N GLU A 18 -35.55 -82.65 24.54
CA GLU A 18 -34.60 -83.67 25.00
C GLU A 18 -33.30 -83.65 24.18
N LYS A 19 -33.41 -83.46 22.86
CA LYS A 19 -32.23 -83.37 21.97
C LYS A 19 -31.51 -82.03 22.03
N LEU A 20 -32.20 -80.95 22.36
CA LEU A 20 -31.59 -79.63 22.45
C LEU A 20 -30.78 -79.42 23.74
N GLY A 21 -31.11 -80.11 24.83
CA GLY A 21 -30.40 -79.95 26.10
C GLY A 21 -30.45 -78.50 26.59
N GLU A 22 -29.29 -77.88 26.82
CA GLU A 22 -29.18 -76.48 27.28
C GLU A 22 -29.38 -75.43 26.17
N ASN A 23 -29.44 -75.85 24.90
CA ASN A 23 -29.52 -74.94 23.77
C ASN A 23 -30.93 -74.30 23.69
N LYS A 24 -30.99 -72.96 23.60
CA LYS A 24 -32.24 -72.21 23.48
C LYS A 24 -32.72 -72.14 22.03
N ILE A 25 -34.03 -72.36 21.80
CA ILE A 25 -34.69 -72.11 20.51
C ILE A 25 -35.42 -70.78 20.58
N ASP A 26 -35.10 -69.87 19.65
CA ASP A 26 -35.92 -68.70 19.38
C ASP A 26 -36.82 -68.95 18.17
N VAL A 27 -38.14 -68.81 18.37
CA VAL A 27 -39.12 -68.86 17.27
C VAL A 27 -39.23 -67.46 16.67
N VAL A 28 -38.62 -67.27 15.49
CA VAL A 28 -38.63 -65.98 14.79
C VAL A 28 -39.73 -66.02 13.74
N SER A 29 -40.84 -65.32 14.01
CA SER A 29 -42.02 -65.28 13.13
C SER A 29 -42.14 -64.00 12.31
N ASP A 30 -41.35 -62.95 12.59
CA ASP A 30 -41.64 -61.58 12.17
C ASP A 30 -40.45 -60.82 11.56
N GLY A 31 -39.36 -61.52 11.24
CA GLY A 31 -38.17 -60.89 10.65
C GLY A 31 -37.27 -60.16 11.65
N SER A 32 -37.51 -60.29 12.95
CA SER A 32 -36.69 -59.64 14.01
C SER A 32 -35.32 -60.28 14.24
N TYR A 33 -34.93 -61.31 13.48
CA TYR A 33 -33.61 -61.93 13.59
C TYR A 33 -32.62 -61.30 12.61
N ILE A 34 -31.64 -60.57 13.15
CA ILE A 34 -30.51 -60.04 12.38
C ILE A 34 -29.32 -61.00 12.58
N PRO A 35 -28.84 -61.65 11.50
CA PRO A 35 -27.63 -62.47 11.57
C PRO A 35 -26.45 -61.68 12.14
N LYS A 36 -25.66 -62.30 13.04
CA LYS A 36 -24.56 -61.64 13.75
C LYS A 36 -23.57 -60.93 12.81
N ASN A 37 -23.25 -61.54 11.68
CA ASN A 37 -22.41 -60.93 10.64
C ASN A 37 -22.98 -59.60 10.09
N LYS A 38 -24.30 -59.48 9.94
CA LYS A 38 -24.96 -58.24 9.52
C LYS A 38 -24.94 -57.17 10.61
N PHE A 39 -25.10 -57.58 11.87
CA PHE A 39 -24.96 -56.67 13.01
C PHE A 39 -23.54 -56.13 13.13
N ASP A 40 -22.53 -57.01 13.06
CA ASP A 40 -21.12 -56.64 13.14
C ASP A 40 -20.71 -55.72 11.96
N GLU A 41 -21.20 -55.98 10.75
CA GLU A 41 -21.01 -55.13 9.57
C GLU A 41 -21.61 -53.73 9.78
N ILE A 42 -22.86 -53.64 10.24
CA ILE A 42 -23.52 -52.36 10.52
C ILE A 42 -22.80 -51.61 11.64
N ASN A 43 -22.37 -52.30 12.69
CA ASN A 43 -21.66 -51.66 13.80
C ASN A 43 -20.31 -51.08 13.34
N THR A 44 -19.57 -51.84 12.52
CA THR A 44 -18.31 -51.39 11.92
C THR A 44 -18.51 -50.18 11.01
N GLN A 45 -19.57 -50.18 10.19
CA GLN A 45 -19.94 -49.03 9.36
C GLN A 45 -20.30 -47.81 10.23
N ASN A 46 -21.05 -48.01 11.32
CA ASN A 46 -21.41 -46.95 12.24
C ASN A 46 -20.19 -46.33 12.93
N GLU A 47 -19.23 -47.13 13.37
CA GLU A 47 -17.97 -46.65 13.94
C GLU A 47 -17.15 -45.88 12.92
N THR A 48 -17.11 -46.36 11.67
CA THR A 48 -16.45 -45.68 10.56
C THR A 48 -17.10 -44.32 10.28
N TYR A 49 -18.43 -44.26 10.21
CA TYR A 49 -19.16 -43.00 9.99
C TYR A 49 -18.98 -42.02 11.15
N LYS A 50 -19.05 -42.48 12.41
CA LYS A 50 -18.77 -41.64 13.57
C LYS A 50 -17.36 -41.04 13.50
N THR A 51 -16.38 -41.83 13.10
CA THR A 51 -15.00 -41.36 12.94
C THR A 51 -14.89 -40.30 11.85
N GLN A 52 -15.49 -40.55 10.67
CA GLN A 52 -15.51 -39.58 9.57
C GLN A 52 -16.19 -38.26 9.96
N VAL A 53 -17.32 -38.33 10.65
CA VAL A 53 -18.03 -37.13 11.16
C VAL A 53 -17.17 -36.38 12.17
N GLY A 54 -16.44 -37.08 13.05
CA GLY A 54 -15.48 -36.48 13.97
C GLY A 54 -14.38 -35.70 13.25
N THR A 55 -13.77 -36.33 12.23
CA THR A 55 -12.72 -35.71 11.41
C THR A 55 -13.23 -34.47 10.67
N LEU A 56 -14.40 -34.56 10.02
CA LEU A 56 -15.00 -33.44 9.29
C LEU A 56 -15.30 -32.25 10.22
N ASN A 57 -15.83 -32.51 11.42
CA ASN A 57 -16.08 -31.46 12.41
C ASN A 57 -14.78 -30.80 12.90
N GLY A 58 -13.69 -31.56 13.02
CA GLY A 58 -12.36 -31.02 13.31
C GLY A 58 -11.87 -30.08 12.20
N GLN A 59 -11.92 -30.55 10.95
CA GLN A 59 -11.52 -29.76 9.78
C GLN A 59 -12.35 -28.48 9.62
N LEU A 60 -13.66 -28.54 9.88
CA LEU A 60 -14.53 -27.36 9.83
C LEU A 60 -14.11 -26.31 10.87
N LYS A 61 -13.82 -26.73 12.10
CA LYS A 61 -13.33 -25.82 13.16
C LYS A 61 -11.98 -25.22 12.81
N ASP A 62 -11.09 -26.00 12.20
CA ASP A 62 -9.78 -25.51 11.76
C ASP A 62 -9.92 -24.52 10.59
N PHE A 63 -10.84 -24.78 9.65
CA PHE A 63 -11.18 -23.87 8.57
C PHE A 63 -11.81 -22.57 9.09
N GLU A 64 -12.75 -22.64 10.04
CA GLU A 64 -13.34 -21.47 10.69
C GLU A 64 -12.29 -20.61 11.41
N LYS A 65 -11.33 -21.23 12.11
CA LYS A 65 -10.22 -20.52 12.74
C LYS A 65 -9.30 -19.86 11.71
N ALA A 66 -8.97 -20.56 10.64
CA ALA A 66 -8.14 -20.03 9.55
C ALA A 66 -8.84 -18.85 8.83
N ALA A 67 -10.17 -18.94 8.64
CA ALA A 67 -10.97 -17.90 8.02
C ALA A 67 -11.04 -16.62 8.87
N LYS A 68 -11.08 -16.71 10.21
CA LYS A 68 -11.06 -15.54 11.10
C LYS A 68 -9.79 -14.70 11.01
N GLY A 69 -8.65 -15.31 10.68
CA GLY A 69 -7.39 -14.56 10.47
C GLY A 69 -7.41 -13.62 9.25
N ASN A 70 -8.42 -13.73 8.39
CA ASN A 70 -8.53 -12.95 7.16
C ASN A 70 -9.19 -11.58 7.38
N GLU A 71 -10.05 -11.42 8.40
CA GLU A 71 -10.72 -10.15 8.70
C GLU A 71 -9.73 -9.08 9.18
N ASP A 72 -8.81 -9.46 10.08
CA ASP A 72 -7.73 -8.56 10.55
C ASP A 72 -6.75 -8.19 9.43
N LEU A 73 -6.45 -9.13 8.52
CA LEU A 73 -5.61 -8.88 7.35
C LEU A 73 -6.30 -7.94 6.36
N LEU A 74 -7.60 -8.12 6.10
CA LEU A 74 -8.37 -7.21 5.24
C LEU A 74 -8.44 -5.80 5.83
N ALA A 75 -8.63 -5.66 7.15
CA ALA A 75 -8.62 -4.36 7.81
C ALA A 75 -7.24 -3.67 7.72
N GLN A 76 -6.15 -4.42 7.86
CA GLN A 76 -4.80 -3.90 7.67
C GLN A 76 -4.55 -3.48 6.20
N ILE A 77 -5.02 -4.25 5.23
CA ILE A 77 -4.90 -3.91 3.80
C ILE A 77 -5.65 -2.61 3.48
N GLU A 78 -6.88 -2.44 3.98
CA GLU A 78 -7.65 -1.20 3.78
C GLU A 78 -6.99 0.00 4.47
N THR A 79 -6.42 -0.19 5.67
CA THR A 79 -5.64 0.84 6.36
C THR A 79 -4.40 1.23 5.54
N MET A 80 -3.61 0.25 5.09
CA MET A 80 -2.42 0.49 4.27
C MET A 80 -2.76 1.15 2.93
N LYS A 81 -3.91 0.82 2.34
CA LYS A 81 -4.38 1.45 1.11
C LYS A 81 -4.75 2.92 1.35
N THR A 82 -5.50 3.19 2.41
CA THR A 82 -5.87 4.55 2.82
C THR A 82 -4.62 5.40 3.11
N ASP A 83 -3.65 4.84 3.83
CA ASP A 83 -2.38 5.51 4.13
C ASP A 83 -1.57 5.80 2.87
N ASN A 84 -1.51 4.86 1.93
CA ASN A 84 -0.85 5.06 0.64
C ASN A 84 -1.55 6.13 -0.22
N GLU A 85 -2.88 6.16 -0.26
CA GLU A 85 -3.63 7.20 -0.97
C GLU A 85 -3.37 8.59 -0.35
N ALA A 86 -3.38 8.68 0.99
CA ALA A 86 -3.07 9.91 1.71
C ALA A 86 -1.62 10.37 1.48
N LEU A 87 -0.65 9.45 1.47
CA LEU A 87 0.75 9.76 1.17
C LEU A 87 0.94 10.21 -0.28
N ASN A 88 0.31 9.54 -1.24
CA ASN A 88 0.36 9.95 -2.65
C ASN A 88 -0.25 11.33 -2.86
N GLY A 89 -1.36 11.64 -2.17
CA GLY A 89 -1.95 12.98 -2.16
C GLY A 89 -0.97 14.03 -1.62
N LYS A 90 -0.36 13.79 -0.45
CA LYS A 90 0.64 14.68 0.15
C LYS A 90 1.86 14.89 -0.75
N ILE A 91 2.37 13.83 -1.38
CA ILE A 91 3.51 13.92 -2.31
C ILE A 91 3.12 14.79 -3.50
N LYS A 92 1.96 14.53 -4.12
CA LYS A 92 1.47 15.35 -5.23
C LYS A 92 1.33 16.82 -4.85
N ASP A 93 0.76 17.11 -3.68
CA ASP A 93 0.59 18.48 -3.19
C ASP A 93 1.94 19.18 -2.98
N ILE A 94 2.89 18.51 -2.32
CA ILE A 94 4.25 19.03 -2.09
C ILE A 94 4.97 19.29 -3.42
N THR A 95 4.85 18.36 -4.39
CA THR A 95 5.47 18.50 -5.70
C THR A 95 4.87 19.68 -6.47
N LEU A 96 3.54 19.81 -6.48
CA LEU A 96 2.87 20.94 -7.10
C LEU A 96 3.25 22.27 -6.41
N ASP A 97 3.24 22.34 -5.08
CA ASP A 97 3.62 23.56 -4.35
C ASP A 97 5.06 23.98 -4.64
N SER A 98 5.98 23.02 -4.67
CA SER A 98 7.38 23.27 -4.98
C SER A 98 7.57 23.77 -6.41
N ALA A 99 6.89 23.13 -7.37
CA ALA A 99 6.94 23.53 -8.78
C ALA A 99 6.32 24.92 -9.00
N ILE A 100 5.18 25.22 -8.36
CA ILE A 100 4.53 26.52 -8.45
C ILE A 100 5.44 27.62 -7.90
N LYS A 101 5.98 27.42 -6.70
CA LYS A 101 6.89 28.39 -6.08
C LYS A 101 8.13 28.62 -6.95
N LEU A 102 8.73 27.55 -7.47
CA LEU A 102 9.88 27.64 -8.36
C LEU A 102 9.54 28.38 -9.67
N GLY A 103 8.40 28.07 -10.28
CA GLY A 103 7.91 28.74 -11.49
C GLY A 103 7.70 30.24 -11.27
N LEU A 104 7.10 30.64 -10.15
CA LEU A 104 6.88 32.04 -9.79
C LEU A 104 8.21 32.77 -9.55
N VAL A 105 9.16 32.16 -8.83
CA VAL A 105 10.51 32.74 -8.61
C VAL A 105 11.25 32.91 -9.94
N ASN A 106 11.25 31.89 -10.79
CA ASN A 106 11.90 31.93 -12.11
C ASN A 106 11.30 33.01 -13.03
N ASN A 107 10.04 33.37 -12.81
CA ASN A 107 9.34 34.42 -13.51
C ASN A 107 9.41 35.79 -12.80
N ASN A 108 10.30 35.95 -11.81
CA ASN A 108 10.58 37.18 -11.07
C ASN A 108 9.38 37.71 -10.25
N ALA A 109 8.57 36.82 -9.69
CA ALA A 109 7.52 37.20 -8.74
C ALA A 109 8.09 37.85 -7.47
N LYS A 110 7.59 39.04 -7.10
CA LYS A 110 8.02 39.77 -5.89
C LYS A 110 7.64 39.04 -4.59
N TYR A 111 6.49 38.37 -4.59
CA TYR A 111 5.93 37.64 -3.45
C TYR A 111 5.48 36.24 -3.86
N ALA A 112 6.43 35.41 -4.31
CA ALA A 112 6.14 34.07 -4.83
C ALA A 112 5.26 33.24 -3.88
N ASP A 113 5.53 33.28 -2.57
CA ASP A 113 4.75 32.55 -1.56
C ASP A 113 3.26 32.97 -1.50
N LEU A 114 2.98 34.27 -1.66
CA LEU A 114 1.60 34.79 -1.65
C LEU A 114 0.89 34.50 -2.98
N LEU A 115 1.65 34.44 -4.07
CA LEU A 115 1.12 34.21 -5.42
C LEU A 115 0.84 32.73 -5.69
N THR A 116 1.42 31.80 -4.93
CA THR A 116 1.10 30.36 -4.97
C THR A 116 -0.40 30.12 -4.87
N GLY A 117 -1.10 30.87 -4.00
CA GLY A 117 -2.54 30.74 -3.79
C GLY A 117 -3.42 31.30 -4.92
N LYS A 118 -2.83 31.95 -5.93
CA LYS A 118 -3.54 32.41 -7.15
C LYS A 118 -3.48 31.40 -8.29
N ILE A 119 -2.67 30.36 -8.14
CA ILE A 119 -2.55 29.28 -9.12
C ILE A 119 -3.60 28.21 -8.80
N ASP A 120 -4.38 27.84 -9.82
CA ASP A 120 -5.38 26.79 -9.75
C ASP A 120 -4.72 25.43 -9.95
N LYS A 121 -4.40 24.77 -8.82
CA LYS A 121 -3.82 23.42 -8.78
C LYS A 121 -4.67 22.36 -9.47
N SER A 122 -6.00 22.55 -9.59
CA SER A 122 -6.89 21.57 -10.22
C SER A 122 -6.68 21.47 -11.74
N LYS A 123 -6.12 22.52 -12.34
CA LYS A 123 -5.76 22.58 -13.76
C LYS A 123 -4.32 22.16 -14.04
N LEU A 124 -3.58 21.74 -13.01
CA LEU A 124 -2.20 21.30 -13.14
C LEU A 124 -2.13 19.78 -13.22
N GLN A 125 -1.31 19.29 -14.14
CA GLN A 125 -1.02 17.86 -14.29
C GLN A 125 0.44 17.59 -13.96
N LEU A 126 0.69 16.59 -13.11
CA LEU A 126 2.04 16.14 -12.80
C LEU A 126 2.45 15.08 -13.83
N GLY A 127 3.50 15.36 -14.59
CA GLY A 127 4.10 14.42 -15.53
C GLY A 127 5.06 13.43 -14.83
N ASP A 128 5.36 12.32 -15.51
CA ASP A 128 6.13 11.19 -14.97
C ASP A 128 7.57 11.54 -14.56
N ASN A 129 8.10 12.65 -15.07
CA ASN A 129 9.43 13.17 -14.77
C ASN A 129 9.43 14.28 -13.70
N GLY A 130 8.29 14.53 -13.04
CA GLY A 130 8.14 15.62 -12.08
C GLY A 130 7.90 17.00 -12.70
N SER A 131 7.68 17.10 -14.02
CA SER A 131 7.25 18.34 -14.67
C SER A 131 5.77 18.63 -14.39
N VAL A 132 5.40 19.91 -14.34
CA VAL A 132 4.01 20.34 -14.10
C VAL A 132 3.46 21.03 -15.35
N ILE A 133 2.55 20.34 -16.04
CA ILE A 133 1.90 20.83 -17.26
C ILE A 133 0.80 21.83 -16.85
N GLY A 134 0.67 22.91 -17.63
CA GLY A 134 -0.32 23.98 -17.42
C GLY A 134 0.13 25.08 -16.43
N LEU A 135 1.27 24.92 -15.77
CA LEU A 135 1.79 25.91 -14.82
C LEU A 135 2.24 27.20 -15.53
N ASP A 136 2.96 27.07 -16.64
CA ASP A 136 3.49 28.21 -17.40
C ASP A 136 2.39 29.13 -17.94
N GLU A 137 1.27 28.55 -18.40
CA GLU A 137 0.12 29.29 -18.89
C GLU A 137 -0.53 30.13 -17.78
N GLN A 138 -0.66 29.55 -16.58
CA GLN A 138 -1.21 30.27 -15.45
C GLN A 138 -0.28 31.39 -14.96
N ILE A 139 1.04 31.17 -14.95
CA ILE A 139 2.01 32.20 -14.59
C ILE A 139 1.99 33.36 -15.59
N LYS A 140 1.89 33.08 -16.90
CA LYS A 140 1.75 34.13 -17.93
C LYS A 140 0.48 34.96 -17.72
N GLY A 141 -0.66 34.33 -17.46
CA GLY A 141 -1.90 35.04 -17.14
C GLY A 141 -1.79 35.92 -15.89
N LEU A 142 -1.06 35.44 -14.87
CA LEU A 142 -0.74 36.22 -13.67
C LEU A 142 0.17 37.42 -13.99
N GLN A 143 1.17 37.26 -14.84
CA GLN A 143 2.05 38.36 -15.27
C GLN A 143 1.27 39.44 -16.03
N GLU A 144 0.33 39.05 -16.89
CA GLU A 144 -0.51 39.99 -17.64
C GLU A 144 -1.48 40.76 -16.75
N GLY A 145 -2.13 40.07 -15.81
CA GLY A 145 -3.12 40.66 -14.90
C GLY A 145 -2.54 41.43 -13.71
N TYR A 146 -1.31 41.10 -13.28
CA TYR A 146 -0.69 41.64 -12.08
C TYR A 146 0.77 42.05 -12.32
N LYS A 147 1.02 42.81 -13.38
CA LYS A 147 2.36 43.27 -13.79
C LYS A 147 3.20 43.84 -12.64
N ASP A 148 2.59 44.60 -11.74
CA ASP A 148 3.27 45.22 -10.61
C ASP A 148 3.80 44.23 -9.58
N LEU A 149 3.29 42.99 -9.57
CA LEU A 149 3.73 41.92 -8.68
C LEU A 149 4.90 41.11 -9.24
N PHE A 150 5.30 41.37 -10.49
CA PHE A 150 6.45 40.77 -11.14
C PHE A 150 7.50 41.84 -11.41
N GLN A 151 8.76 41.52 -11.16
CA GLN A 151 9.86 42.43 -11.49
C GLN A 151 10.11 42.32 -12.99
N SER A 152 10.24 43.47 -13.65
CA SER A 152 10.79 43.52 -14.99
C SER A 152 12.20 42.94 -14.92
N THR A 153 12.56 42.07 -15.85
CA THR A 153 13.96 41.70 -16.05
C THR A 153 14.68 42.99 -16.45
N VAL A 154 15.32 43.63 -15.47
CA VAL A 154 16.40 44.56 -15.77
C VAL A 154 17.51 43.65 -16.31
N ASN A 155 17.48 43.38 -17.61
CA ASN A 155 18.73 43.05 -18.29
C ASN A 155 19.67 44.18 -17.89
N PRO A 156 20.83 43.90 -17.26
CA PRO A 156 21.87 44.90 -17.20
C PRO A 156 22.17 45.24 -18.66
N SER A 157 21.60 46.35 -19.14
CA SER A 157 21.96 46.91 -20.42
C SER A 157 23.47 47.14 -20.35
N PRO A 158 24.28 46.55 -21.24
CA PRO A 158 25.67 46.94 -21.37
C PRO A 158 25.66 48.33 -22.02
N GLY A 159 25.45 49.38 -21.22
CA GLY A 159 25.40 50.74 -21.73
C GLY A 159 24.52 51.68 -20.93
N ALA A 160 24.95 52.02 -19.72
CA ALA A 160 24.76 53.34 -19.12
C ALA A 160 25.65 53.41 -17.88
N ASN A 161 26.94 53.64 -18.11
CA ASN A 161 27.83 54.07 -17.03
C ASN A 161 27.36 55.49 -16.63
N PRO A 162 27.05 55.78 -15.35
CA PRO A 162 26.92 57.17 -14.91
C PRO A 162 28.23 57.88 -15.26
N ALA A 163 28.14 59.07 -15.87
CA ALA A 163 29.30 59.85 -16.26
C ALA A 163 30.11 60.24 -15.02
N GLY A 164 31.13 59.44 -14.68
CA GLY A 164 32.00 59.71 -13.54
C GLY A 164 32.57 58.45 -12.89
N GLY A 165 33.48 57.76 -13.59
CA GLY A 165 34.24 56.66 -13.02
C GLY A 165 35.05 55.96 -14.10
N GLY A 166 36.31 56.37 -14.27
CA GLY A 166 37.22 55.75 -15.24
C GLY A 166 37.45 54.27 -14.92
N ASP A 167 37.53 53.45 -15.97
CA ASP A 167 37.79 52.02 -15.88
C ASP A 167 39.08 51.73 -15.06
N PRO A 168 39.04 50.80 -14.07
CA PRO A 168 40.27 50.29 -13.51
C PRO A 168 40.93 49.39 -14.55
N VAL A 169 42.02 49.87 -15.14
CA VAL A 169 42.92 49.04 -15.95
C VAL A 169 43.39 47.88 -15.08
N LYS A 170 42.91 46.66 -15.35
CA LYS A 170 43.46 45.44 -14.75
C LYS A 170 44.83 45.18 -15.35
N THR A 171 45.89 45.70 -14.72
CA THR A 171 47.27 45.30 -14.99
C THR A 171 47.53 43.94 -14.36
N ASP A 172 47.89 42.94 -15.16
CA ASP A 172 48.32 41.63 -14.66
C ASP A 172 49.74 41.74 -14.06
N PHE A 173 49.82 41.79 -12.74
CA PHE A 173 51.08 41.96 -12.01
C PHE A 173 51.99 40.73 -12.02
N ARG A 174 51.54 39.59 -12.57
CA ARG A 174 52.36 38.36 -12.58
C ARG A 174 53.60 38.48 -13.47
N ASN A 175 53.57 39.35 -14.48
CA ASN A 175 54.66 39.57 -15.42
C ASN A 175 55.11 41.05 -15.53
N ALA A 176 54.63 41.91 -14.63
CA ALA A 176 54.96 43.33 -14.67
C ALA A 176 56.43 43.56 -14.24
N SER A 177 57.12 44.47 -14.94
CA SER A 177 58.47 44.86 -14.54
C SER A 177 58.43 45.57 -13.17
N LYS A 178 59.57 45.58 -12.47
CA LYS A 178 59.67 46.26 -11.17
C LYS A 178 59.32 47.75 -11.27
N GLU A 179 59.61 48.37 -12.41
CA GLU A 179 59.32 49.78 -12.70
C GLU A 179 57.81 50.02 -12.92
N ASP A 180 57.14 49.12 -13.63
CA ASP A 180 55.69 49.20 -13.84
C ASP A 180 54.91 49.04 -12.53
N TYR A 181 55.38 48.15 -11.64
CA TYR A 181 54.77 47.94 -10.34
C TYR A 181 54.90 49.18 -9.44
N GLN A 182 56.07 49.81 -9.41
CA GLN A 182 56.31 51.02 -8.62
C GLN A 182 55.48 52.21 -9.14
N LYS A 183 55.37 52.34 -10.47
CA LYS A 183 54.57 53.38 -11.11
C LYS A 183 53.07 53.21 -10.81
N GLU A 184 52.57 51.98 -10.80
CA GLU A 184 51.16 51.71 -10.50
C GLU A 184 50.84 51.91 -9.01
N MET A 185 51.69 51.42 -8.11
CA MET A 185 51.50 51.60 -6.66
C MET A 185 51.67 53.06 -6.21
N GLY A 186 52.50 53.83 -6.91
CA GLY A 186 52.64 55.28 -6.71
C GLY A 186 51.34 56.06 -6.97
N LYS A 187 50.47 55.59 -7.87
CA LYS A 187 49.15 56.20 -8.11
C LYS A 187 48.21 56.09 -6.90
N TYR A 188 48.42 55.06 -6.07
CA TYR A 188 47.62 54.83 -4.86
C TYR A 188 48.32 55.34 -3.59
N GLY A 189 49.46 56.04 -3.72
CA GLY A 189 50.22 56.58 -2.59
C GLY A 189 50.95 55.52 -1.75
N ILE A 190 50.95 54.26 -2.19
CA ILE A 190 51.53 53.14 -1.45
C ILE A 190 52.98 52.98 -1.88
N HIS A 191 53.90 53.53 -1.10
CA HIS A 191 55.34 53.30 -1.28
C HIS A 191 55.77 52.12 -0.42
N ARG A 192 56.34 51.09 -1.04
CA ARG A 192 56.88 49.95 -0.29
C ARG A 192 58.10 50.44 0.49
N PHE A 193 58.00 50.51 1.82
CA PHE A 193 59.17 50.58 2.68
C PHE A 193 59.95 49.28 2.49
N PHE A 194 61.23 49.42 2.13
CA PHE A 194 62.14 48.29 1.98
C PHE A 194 62.32 47.54 3.30
#